data_AF-A0A2E4RCS2-F1
#
_entry.id   AF-A0A2E4RCS2-F1
#
_cell.length_a   1.000
_cell.length_b   1.000
_cell.length_c   1.000
_cell.angle_alpha   90.00
_cell.angle_beta   90.00
_cell.angle_gamma   90.00
#
_symmetry.space_group_name_H-M   'P 1'
#
loop_
_entity.id
_entity.type
_entity.pdbx_description
1 polymer ?
#
loop_
_entity_poly.entity_id
_entity_poly.type
_entity_poly.pdbx_seq_one_letter_code
_entity_poly.pdbx_strand_id
1 'polypeptide(L)'
;MTNQEFNLLIKGPKENLNNIDLKQIENLKSQFPYCENIHNLSLLKANALDDIKFNKILTITSLYSSNRKNLFHLINPPIKLNTKLEKNKETQLFEEWLSKPAKFQQKNITSNMIKKDITKSTKDNDYLTTETLAEIYIEQGHFRRAIQAYEILCLKYPKKSSFFANQIKKIKNKIK
;
A
#
# COMPACT_ATOMS: atom_id res chain seq x y z
N MET A 1 -31.75 9.45 4.55
CA MET A 1 -31.04 9.30 5.83
C MET A 1 -31.57 10.36 6.78
N THR A 2 -32.07 9.96 7.94
CA THR A 2 -32.52 10.88 8.99
C THR A 2 -31.33 11.46 9.76
N ASN A 3 -31.50 12.60 10.44
CA ASN A 3 -30.43 13.20 11.25
C ASN A 3 -29.92 12.25 12.34
N GLN A 4 -30.78 11.40 12.89
CA GLN A 4 -30.40 10.41 13.91
C GLN A 4 -29.54 9.29 13.31
N GLU A 5 -29.91 8.75 12.15
CA GLU A 5 -29.12 7.76 11.42
C GLU A 5 -27.73 8.30 11.06
N PHE A 6 -27.65 9.54 10.58
CA PHE A 6 -26.38 10.17 10.23
C PHE A 6 -25.47 10.36 11.45
N ASN A 7 -26.02 10.80 12.58
CA ASN A 7 -25.24 10.95 13.81
C ASN A 7 -24.74 9.61 14.37
N LEU A 8 -25.54 8.54 14.23
CA LEU A 8 -25.13 7.18 14.60
C LEU A 8 -23.98 6.67 13.72
N LEU A 9 -23.95 7.05 12.44
CA LEU A 9 -22.88 6.67 11.52
C LEU A 9 -21.57 7.40 11.80
N ILE A 10 -21.62 8.67 12.20
CA ILE A 10 -20.43 9.45 12.56
C ILE A 10 -19.83 8.97 13.88
N LYS A 11 -20.67 8.65 14.86
CA LYS A 11 -20.24 8.30 16.23
C LYS A 11 -20.05 6.80 16.45
N GLY A 12 -20.59 5.95 15.57
CA GLY A 12 -20.65 4.50 15.73
C GLY A 12 -19.43 3.73 15.20
N PRO A 13 -19.37 2.41 15.45
CA PRO A 13 -18.34 1.54 14.91
C PRO A 13 -18.41 1.45 13.38
N LYS A 14 -17.26 1.26 12.73
CA LYS A 14 -17.11 1.20 11.26
C LYS A 14 -17.95 0.11 10.58
N GLU A 15 -18.40 -0.91 11.33
CA GLU A 15 -19.23 -2.01 10.84
C GLU A 15 -20.63 -1.55 10.37
N ASN A 16 -21.11 -0.40 10.87
CA ASN A 16 -22.41 0.15 10.48
C ASN A 16 -22.43 0.71 9.03
N LEU A 17 -21.29 0.78 8.35
CA LEU A 17 -21.16 1.33 6.99
C LEU A 17 -21.74 0.41 5.90
N ASN A 18 -21.88 -0.89 6.18
CA ASN A 18 -22.29 -1.90 5.20
C ASN A 18 -23.75 -1.75 4.73
N ASN A 19 -24.62 -1.14 5.55
CA ASN A 19 -26.05 -0.97 5.24
C ASN A 19 -26.40 0.36 4.56
N ILE A 20 -25.41 1.22 4.27
CA ILE A 20 -25.68 2.53 3.67
C ILE A 20 -25.83 2.37 2.16
N ASP A 21 -26.78 3.05 1.54
CA ASP A 21 -26.86 3.15 0.07
C ASP A 21 -25.94 4.29 -0.44
N LEU A 22 -25.15 4.04 -1.50
CA LEU A 22 -24.24 5.04 -2.09
C LEU A 22 -25.00 6.29 -2.55
N LYS A 23 -26.23 6.12 -3.05
CA LYS A 23 -27.08 7.23 -3.50
C LYS A 23 -27.38 8.23 -2.38
N GLN A 24 -27.51 7.76 -1.15
CA GLN A 24 -27.81 8.64 -0.02
C GLN A 24 -26.61 9.55 0.33
N ILE A 25 -25.39 9.01 0.28
CA ILE A 25 -24.16 9.78 0.52
C ILE A 25 -23.97 10.83 -0.58
N GLU A 26 -24.19 10.47 -1.85
CA GLU A 26 -24.10 11.42 -2.96
C GLU A 26 -25.14 12.54 -2.86
N ASN A 27 -26.38 12.22 -2.47
CA ASN A 27 -27.40 13.23 -2.22
C ASN A 27 -26.97 14.21 -1.11
N LEU A 28 -26.49 13.68 0.02
CA LEU A 28 -25.97 14.50 1.13
C LEU A 28 -24.78 15.36 0.71
N LYS A 29 -23.90 14.85 -0.16
CA LYS A 29 -22.75 15.59 -0.69
C LYS A 29 -23.17 16.75 -1.58
N SER A 30 -24.25 16.59 -2.34
CA SER A 30 -24.83 17.67 -3.14
C SER A 30 -25.47 18.76 -2.27
N GLN A 31 -26.14 18.36 -1.18
CA GLN A 31 -26.80 19.27 -0.25
C GLN A 31 -25.82 20.01 0.67
N PHE A 32 -24.73 19.35 1.09
CA PHE A 32 -23.74 19.90 2.02
C PHE A 32 -22.30 19.68 1.54
N PRO A 33 -21.85 20.39 0.48
CA PRO A 33 -20.54 20.13 -0.16
C PRO A 33 -19.33 20.36 0.74
N TYR A 34 -19.45 21.20 1.77
CA TYR A 34 -18.35 21.58 2.66
C TYR A 34 -18.30 20.76 3.96
N CYS A 35 -19.19 19.78 4.14
CA CYS A 35 -19.24 18.99 5.36
C CYS A 35 -18.16 17.89 5.35
N GLU A 36 -17.14 18.04 6.21
CA GLU A 36 -16.05 17.07 6.37
C GLU A 36 -16.55 15.64 6.64
N ASN A 37 -17.56 15.50 7.51
CA ASN A 37 -18.09 14.19 7.89
C ASN A 37 -18.69 13.41 6.71
N ILE A 38 -19.29 14.09 5.73
CA ILE A 38 -19.87 13.44 4.54
C ILE A 38 -18.76 12.91 3.64
N HIS A 39 -17.69 13.67 3.45
CA HIS A 39 -16.51 13.24 2.71
C HIS A 39 -15.78 12.09 3.41
N ASN A 40 -15.72 12.11 4.75
CA ASN A 40 -15.18 11.01 5.53
C ASN A 40 -16.00 9.73 5.37
N LEU A 41 -17.33 9.81 5.40
CA LEU A 41 -18.22 8.66 5.15
C LEU A 41 -18.05 8.10 3.74
N SER A 42 -17.98 8.97 2.73
CA SER A 42 -17.72 8.57 1.34
C SER A 42 -16.39 7.82 1.21
N LEU A 43 -15.35 8.31 1.86
CA LEU A 43 -14.03 7.69 1.86
C LEU A 43 -13.99 6.35 2.60
N LEU A 44 -14.57 6.28 3.80
CA LEU A 44 -14.64 5.04 4.58
C LEU A 44 -15.39 3.95 3.82
N LYS A 45 -16.46 4.32 3.12
CA LYS A 45 -17.22 3.39 2.29
C LYS A 45 -16.42 2.93 1.07
N ALA A 46 -15.74 3.84 0.38
CA ALA A 46 -14.86 3.49 -0.74
C ALA A 46 -13.72 2.55 -0.29
N ASN A 47 -13.20 2.74 0.92
CA ASN A 47 -12.18 1.86 1.52
C ASN A 47 -12.73 0.48 1.86
N ALA A 48 -13.98 0.39 2.36
CA ALA A 48 -14.61 -0.88 2.70
C ALA A 48 -14.98 -1.71 1.45
N LEU A 49 -15.22 -1.06 0.31
CA LEU A 49 -15.61 -1.68 -0.95
C LEU A 49 -14.43 -1.90 -1.92
N ASP A 50 -13.21 -1.51 -1.55
CA ASP A 50 -12.03 -1.47 -2.44
C ASP A 50 -12.32 -0.79 -3.80
N ASP A 51 -13.01 0.36 -3.77
CA ASP A 51 -13.40 1.08 -4.99
C ASP A 51 -12.16 1.66 -5.71
N ILE A 52 -12.10 1.50 -7.04
CA ILE A 52 -11.06 2.08 -7.91
C ILE A 52 -10.98 3.62 -7.74
N LYS A 53 -12.10 4.28 -7.44
CA LYS A 53 -12.18 5.73 -7.22
C LYS A 53 -11.62 6.17 -5.86
N PHE A 54 -11.22 5.24 -5.00
CA PHE A 54 -10.74 5.51 -3.64
C PHE A 54 -9.68 6.62 -3.60
N ASN A 55 -8.62 6.53 -4.41
CA ASN A 55 -7.55 7.54 -4.41
C ASN A 55 -8.05 8.95 -4.75
N LYS A 56 -9.00 9.06 -5.69
CA LYS A 56 -9.62 10.33 -6.05
C LYS A 56 -10.45 10.88 -4.90
N ILE A 57 -11.24 10.02 -4.26
CA ILE A 57 -12.07 10.37 -3.09
C ILE A 57 -11.17 10.78 -1.92
N LEU A 58 -10.10 10.03 -1.64
CA LEU A 58 -9.10 10.34 -0.61
C LEU A 58 -8.49 11.72 -0.82
N THR A 59 -8.11 12.04 -2.06
CA THR A 59 -7.54 13.35 -2.40
C THR A 59 -8.54 14.47 -2.08
N ILE A 60 -9.80 14.31 -2.52
CA ILE A 60 -10.88 15.27 -2.26
C ILE A 60 -11.17 15.40 -0.77
N THR A 61 -11.35 14.28 -0.05
CA THR A 61 -11.61 14.27 1.38
C THR A 61 -10.47 14.91 2.16
N SER A 62 -9.22 14.71 1.75
CA SER A 62 -8.05 15.34 2.39
C SER A 62 -8.02 16.86 2.23
N LEU A 63 -8.66 17.40 1.19
CA LEU A 63 -8.77 18.84 0.96
C LEU A 63 -9.77 19.47 1.92
N TYR A 64 -10.88 18.77 2.19
CA TYR A 64 -11.94 19.23 3.09
C TYR A 64 -11.70 18.86 4.56
N SER A 65 -10.71 18.01 4.86
CA SER A 65 -10.44 17.57 6.23
C SER A 65 -9.66 18.62 7.03
N SER A 66 -10.13 18.89 8.25
CA SER A 66 -9.50 19.82 9.18
C SER A 66 -8.14 19.32 9.69
N ASN A 67 -7.98 18.00 9.84
CA ASN A 67 -6.72 17.40 10.32
C ASN A 67 -6.45 16.05 9.64
N ARG A 68 -5.42 16.03 8.79
CA ARG A 68 -5.03 14.83 8.03
C ARG A 68 -4.57 13.67 8.93
N LYS A 69 -4.07 13.92 10.14
CA LYS A 69 -3.73 12.85 11.09
C LYS A 69 -4.99 12.12 11.55
N ASN A 70 -6.05 12.86 11.85
CA ASN A 70 -7.34 12.28 12.23
C ASN A 70 -7.92 11.46 11.08
N LEU A 71 -7.84 11.96 9.84
CA LEU A 71 -8.23 11.22 8.64
C LEU A 71 -7.43 9.93 8.48
N PHE A 72 -6.12 9.98 8.68
CA PHE A 72 -5.26 8.79 8.63
C PHE A 72 -5.66 7.75 9.68
N HIS A 73 -5.86 8.15 10.94
CA HIS A 73 -6.32 7.24 12.00
C HIS A 73 -7.73 6.70 11.76
N LEU A 74 -8.57 7.48 11.07
CA LEU A 74 -9.90 7.06 10.63
C LEU A 74 -9.84 5.92 9.63
N ILE A 75 -8.88 5.91 8.71
CA ILE A 75 -8.72 4.83 7.71
C ILE A 75 -7.93 3.66 8.33
N ASN A 76 -6.84 4.00 9.02
CA ASN A 76 -5.88 3.07 9.62
C ASN A 76 -5.93 3.20 11.14
N PRO A 77 -6.93 2.57 11.80
CA PRO A 77 -7.04 2.64 13.24
C PRO A 77 -5.80 2.00 13.86
N PRO A 78 -5.22 2.58 14.93
CA PRO A 78 -4.08 1.96 15.60
C PRO A 78 -4.50 0.57 16.06
N ILE A 79 -3.70 -0.43 15.69
CA ILE A 79 -3.89 -1.81 16.14
C ILE A 79 -3.83 -1.76 17.67
N LYS A 80 -4.94 -2.03 18.33
CA LYS A 80 -4.97 -2.19 19.79
C LYS A 80 -4.23 -3.49 20.11
N LEU A 81 -2.91 -3.41 20.23
CA LEU A 81 -2.13 -4.46 20.87
C LEU A 81 -2.67 -4.57 22.30
N ASN A 82 -3.17 -5.74 22.68
CA ASN A 82 -3.59 -6.02 24.05
C ASN A 82 -2.37 -5.88 24.97
N THR A 83 -2.13 -4.70 25.51
CA THR A 83 -1.06 -4.35 26.46
C THR A 83 -1.31 -4.93 27.86
N LYS A 84 -1.87 -6.15 27.93
CA LYS A 84 -1.96 -6.93 29.18
C LYS A 84 -0.75 -7.86 29.36
N LEU A 85 0.15 -7.90 28.39
CA LEU A 85 1.43 -8.57 28.46
C LEU A 85 2.54 -7.53 28.29
N GLU A 86 3.49 -7.52 29.23
CA GLU A 86 4.81 -6.91 29.10
C GLU A 86 4.94 -5.41 29.42
N LYS A 87 4.75 -5.04 30.70
CA LYS A 87 5.46 -3.88 31.29
C LYS A 87 6.78 -4.23 31.97
N ASN A 88 7.19 -5.51 31.98
CA ASN A 88 8.34 -5.99 32.77
C ASN A 88 9.48 -6.63 31.96
N LYS A 89 9.57 -6.42 30.64
CA LYS A 89 10.63 -7.05 29.81
C LYS A 89 11.52 -6.11 29.00
N GLU A 90 11.25 -4.79 28.97
CA GLU A 90 11.96 -3.90 28.04
C GLU A 90 13.39 -3.53 28.46
N THR A 91 13.83 -3.81 29.69
CA THR A 91 15.20 -3.50 30.14
C THR A 91 16.11 -4.70 30.24
N GLN A 92 15.61 -5.92 30.03
CA GLN A 92 16.41 -7.12 30.09
C GLN A 92 16.34 -7.83 28.73
N LEU A 93 17.49 -7.86 28.05
CA LEU A 93 17.80 -8.67 26.87
C LEU A 93 17.44 -8.12 25.47
N PHE A 94 17.94 -6.93 25.10
CA PHE A 94 18.25 -6.71 23.68
C PHE A 94 19.59 -7.36 23.30
N GLU A 95 20.62 -7.21 24.15
CA GLU A 95 21.94 -7.80 23.89
C GLU A 95 21.96 -9.33 23.96
N GLU A 96 21.23 -9.94 24.90
CA GLU A 96 21.13 -11.41 24.96
C GLU A 96 20.21 -11.98 23.87
N TRP A 97 19.31 -11.16 23.32
CA TRP A 97 18.54 -11.51 22.13
C TRP A 97 19.43 -11.51 20.88
N LEU A 98 20.34 -10.54 20.75
CA LEU A 98 21.34 -10.52 19.69
C LEU A 98 22.36 -11.66 19.81
N SER A 99 22.70 -12.10 21.04
CA SER A 99 23.72 -13.14 21.25
C SER A 99 23.22 -14.57 20.95
N LYS A 100 21.91 -14.79 20.91
CA LYS A 100 21.31 -16.09 20.58
C LYS A 100 20.84 -16.08 19.11
N PRO A 101 21.61 -16.59 18.14
CA PRO A 101 21.09 -16.73 16.78
C PRO A 101 19.86 -17.65 16.82
N ALA A 102 18.71 -17.10 16.48
CA ALA A 102 17.47 -17.87 16.40
C ALA A 102 17.69 -19.05 15.47
N LYS A 103 17.60 -20.28 15.98
CA LYS A 103 17.62 -21.50 15.16
C LYS A 103 16.29 -21.55 14.40
N PHE A 104 16.27 -20.99 13.20
CA PHE A 104 15.15 -21.12 12.28
C PHE A 104 14.97 -22.60 11.93
N GLN A 105 13.97 -23.25 12.53
CA GLN A 105 13.51 -24.54 12.04
C GLN A 105 12.73 -24.27 10.74
N GLN A 106 13.39 -24.48 9.60
CA GLN A 106 12.71 -24.53 8.33
C GLN A 106 11.69 -25.66 8.38
N LYS A 107 10.41 -25.33 8.49
CA LYS A 107 9.36 -26.24 8.06
C LYS A 107 9.67 -26.58 6.60
N ASN A 108 9.87 -27.86 6.32
CA ASN A 108 10.02 -28.37 4.96
C ASN A 108 8.69 -28.18 4.21
N ILE A 109 8.44 -26.95 3.77
CA ILE A 109 7.32 -26.61 2.91
C ILE A 109 7.66 -27.21 1.55
N THR A 110 6.79 -28.09 1.04
CA THR A 110 6.99 -28.76 -0.24
C THR A 110 7.17 -27.73 -1.36
N SER A 111 8.19 -27.93 -2.19
CA SER A 111 8.67 -26.98 -3.21
C SER A 111 7.61 -26.59 -4.26
N ASN A 112 6.50 -27.33 -4.34
CA ASN A 112 5.43 -27.08 -5.30
C ASN A 112 4.38 -26.06 -4.81
N MET A 113 4.15 -25.91 -3.49
CA MET A 113 3.22 -24.88 -2.97
C MET A 113 3.84 -23.48 -3.07
N ILE A 114 5.13 -23.36 -2.75
CA ILE A 114 5.88 -22.09 -2.82
C ILE A 114 5.94 -21.53 -4.26
N LYS A 115 6.08 -22.40 -5.27
CA LYS A 115 6.16 -21.96 -6.68
C LYS A 115 4.84 -21.41 -7.22
N LYS A 116 3.68 -21.86 -6.72
CA LYS A 116 2.36 -21.47 -7.26
C LYS A 116 1.92 -20.08 -6.81
N ASP A 117 2.29 -19.67 -5.60
CA ASP A 117 1.92 -18.35 -5.05
C ASP A 117 2.94 -17.26 -5.42
N ILE A 118 4.24 -17.58 -5.49
CA ILE A 118 5.26 -16.61 -5.92
C ILE A 118 5.10 -16.23 -7.40
N THR A 119 4.72 -17.17 -8.27
CA THR A 119 4.62 -16.92 -9.72
C THR A 119 3.39 -16.10 -10.13
N LYS A 120 2.36 -16.00 -9.28
CA LYS A 120 1.21 -15.12 -9.50
C LYS A 120 1.47 -13.68 -9.03
N SER A 121 2.30 -13.49 -8.01
CA SER A 121 2.62 -12.16 -7.47
C SER A 121 3.77 -11.45 -8.21
N THR A 122 4.63 -12.20 -8.90
CA THR A 122 5.79 -11.65 -9.63
C THR A 122 5.56 -11.39 -11.11
N LYS A 123 4.40 -11.76 -11.64
CA LYS A 123 4.01 -11.37 -12.98
C LYS A 123 3.43 -9.97 -12.91
N ASP A 124 4.15 -9.06 -13.57
CA ASP A 124 3.66 -7.79 -14.07
C ASP A 124 3.63 -6.63 -13.07
N ASN A 125 4.75 -5.91 -13.01
CA ASN A 125 4.71 -4.45 -12.90
C ASN A 125 5.47 -3.82 -14.07
N ASP A 126 5.20 -4.31 -15.28
CA ASP A 126 5.69 -3.72 -16.54
C ASP A 126 5.31 -2.23 -16.63
N TYR A 127 4.16 -1.88 -16.04
CA TYR A 127 3.60 -0.53 -15.97
C TYR A 127 4.44 0.46 -15.13
N LEU A 128 5.14 0.00 -14.09
CA LEU A 128 5.88 0.88 -13.15
C LEU A 128 7.37 1.07 -13.53
N THR A 129 7.80 0.55 -14.67
CA THR A 129 9.20 0.64 -15.07
C THR A 129 9.56 2.05 -15.54
N THR A 130 10.49 2.70 -14.83
CA THR A 130 11.06 4.02 -15.16
C THR A 130 12.59 3.95 -15.18
N GLU A 131 13.23 4.90 -15.85
CA GLU A 131 14.69 4.98 -15.94
C GLU A 131 15.35 5.05 -14.55
N THR A 132 14.82 5.89 -13.67
CA THR A 132 15.29 6.04 -12.28
C THR A 132 15.15 4.76 -11.48
N LEU A 133 14.07 3.99 -11.69
CA LEU A 133 13.89 2.70 -11.01
C LEU A 133 14.96 1.68 -11.47
N ALA A 134 15.31 1.69 -12.75
CA ALA A 134 16.37 0.83 -13.28
C ALA A 134 17.75 1.20 -12.70
N GLU A 135 18.02 2.49 -12.48
CA GLU A 135 19.24 2.97 -11.81
C GLU A 135 19.30 2.53 -10.34
N ILE A 136 18.21 2.69 -9.59
CA ILE A 136 18.11 2.22 -8.20
C ILE A 136 18.39 0.70 -8.11
N TYR A 137 17.93 -0.10 -9.08
CA TYR A 137 18.27 -1.53 -9.11
C TYR A 137 19.77 -1.79 -9.34
N ILE A 138 20.47 -0.95 -10.08
CA ILE A 138 21.93 -1.05 -10.24
C ILE A 138 22.62 -0.73 -8.91
N GLU A 139 22.20 0.35 -8.24
CA GLU A 139 22.76 0.75 -6.94
C GLU A 139 22.58 -0.32 -5.88
N GLN A 140 21.43 -1.01 -5.90
CA GLN A 140 21.13 -2.14 -5.02
C GLN A 140 21.83 -3.46 -5.43
N GLY A 141 22.58 -3.47 -6.54
CA GLY A 141 23.24 -4.68 -7.06
C GLY A 141 22.28 -5.71 -7.71
N HIS A 142 21.03 -5.35 -7.93
CA HIS A 142 20.01 -6.20 -8.56
C HIS A 142 20.07 -6.16 -10.10
N PHE A 143 21.22 -6.55 -10.67
CA PHE A 143 21.50 -6.38 -12.10
C PHE A 143 20.52 -7.08 -13.04
N ARG A 144 20.01 -8.27 -12.67
CA ARG A 144 19.03 -9.00 -13.49
C ARG A 144 17.71 -8.23 -13.64
N ARG A 145 17.26 -7.56 -12.58
CA ARG A 145 16.05 -6.72 -12.60
C ARG A 145 16.30 -5.41 -13.35
N ALA A 146 17.49 -4.82 -13.20
CA ALA A 146 17.89 -3.63 -13.95
C ALA A 146 17.90 -3.88 -15.47
N ILE A 147 18.43 -5.04 -15.91
CA ILE A 147 18.43 -5.42 -17.33
C ILE A 147 17.00 -5.56 -17.85
N GLN A 148 16.13 -6.28 -17.12
CA GLN A 148 14.72 -6.42 -17.49
C GLN A 148 14.00 -5.07 -17.59
N ALA A 149 14.27 -4.16 -16.64
CA ALA A 149 13.72 -2.81 -16.65
C ALA A 149 14.15 -2.02 -17.90
N TYR A 150 15.43 -2.06 -18.28
CA TYR A 150 15.89 -1.40 -19.50
C TYR A 150 15.39 -2.06 -20.78
N GLU A 151 15.22 -3.39 -20.80
CA GLU A 151 14.61 -4.12 -21.91
C GLU A 151 13.15 -3.67 -22.13
N ILE A 152 12.38 -3.52 -21.06
CA ILE A 152 11.02 -2.96 -21.09
C ILE A 152 11.04 -1.51 -21.60
N LEU A 153 11.96 -0.67 -21.12
CA LEU A 153 12.08 0.72 -21.55
C LEU A 153 12.46 0.86 -23.04
N CYS A 154 13.23 -0.07 -23.60
CA CYS A 154 13.48 -0.14 -25.04
C CYS A 154 12.20 -0.33 -25.84
N LEU A 155 11.30 -1.20 -25.37
CA LEU A 155 10.01 -1.46 -26.02
C LEU A 155 9.05 -0.27 -25.86
N LYS A 156 9.06 0.39 -24.70
CA LYS A 156 8.19 1.52 -24.38
C LYS A 156 8.62 2.83 -25.06
N TYR A 157 9.92 3.06 -25.24
CA TYR A 157 10.49 4.30 -25.79
C TYR A 157 11.55 4.01 -26.87
N PRO A 158 11.15 3.57 -28.07
CA PRO A 158 12.08 3.13 -29.12
C PRO A 158 13.05 4.23 -29.58
N LYS A 159 12.67 5.51 -29.47
CA LYS A 159 13.54 6.67 -29.78
C LYS A 159 14.81 6.71 -28.92
N LYS A 160 14.76 6.19 -27.69
CA LYS A 160 15.89 6.12 -26.74
C LYS A 160 16.52 4.71 -26.67
N SER A 161 16.12 3.78 -27.55
CA SER A 161 16.58 2.38 -27.52
C SER A 161 18.11 2.25 -27.54
N SER A 162 18.81 3.06 -28.34
CA SER A 162 20.28 3.06 -28.39
C SER A 162 20.92 3.40 -27.05
N PHE A 163 20.33 4.32 -26.28
CA PHE A 163 20.82 4.69 -24.96
C PHE A 163 20.65 3.55 -23.96
N PHE A 164 19.46 2.95 -23.90
CA PHE A 164 19.18 1.84 -22.99
C PHE A 164 20.01 0.58 -23.33
N ALA A 165 20.20 0.28 -24.62
CA ALA A 165 21.08 -0.80 -25.06
C ALA A 165 22.53 -0.61 -24.57
N ASN A 166 23.04 0.62 -24.59
CA ASN A 166 24.35 0.94 -24.04
C ASN A 166 24.41 0.74 -22.51
N GLN A 167 23.36 1.09 -21.78
CA GLN A 167 23.28 0.84 -20.34
C GLN A 167 23.24 -0.66 -20.01
N ILE A 168 22.44 -1.44 -20.74
CA ILE A 168 22.41 -2.91 -20.61
C ILE A 168 23.81 -3.50 -20.84
N LYS A 169 24.53 -3.02 -21.86
CA LYS A 169 25.91 -3.46 -22.14
C LYS A 169 26.87 -3.13 -20.99
N LYS A 170 26.78 -1.93 -20.42
CA LYS A 170 27.57 -1.54 -19.23
C LYS A 170 27.28 -2.43 -18.02
N ILE A 171 26.01 -2.73 -17.76
CA ILE A 171 25.60 -3.60 -16.66
C ILE A 171 26.11 -5.03 -16.87
N LYS A 172 25.96 -5.59 -18.08
CA LYS A 172 26.46 -6.93 -18.43
C LYS A 172 27.98 -7.04 -18.24
N ASN A 173 28.72 -5.97 -18.55
CA ASN A 173 30.16 -5.92 -18.31
C ASN A 173 30.53 -5.85 -16.82
N LYS A 174 29.67 -5.29 -15.94
CA LYS A 174 29.88 -5.25 -14.48
C LYS A 174 29.61 -6.58 -13.78
N ILE A 175 28.83 -7.47 -14.40
CA ILE A 175 28.52 -8.81 -13.86
C ILE A 175 29.67 -9.80 -14.18
N LYS A 176 30.52 -9.45 -15.14
CA LYS A 176 31.64 -10.28 -15.61
C LYS A 176 32.87 -10.05 -14.75
#